data_AF-A0AAV4JCV6-F1
#
_entry.id   AF-A0AAV4JCV6-F1
#
_cell.length_a   1.000
_cell.length_b   1.000
_cell.length_c   1.000
_cell.angle_alpha   90.00
_cell.angle_beta   90.00
_cell.angle_gamma   90.00
#
_symmetry.space_group_name_H-M   'P 1'
#
loop_
_entity.id
_entity.type
_entity.pdbx_description
1 polymer ?
#
loop_
_entity_poly.entity_id
_entity_poly.type
_entity_poly.pdbx_seq_one_letter_code
_entity_poly.pdbx_strand_id
1 'polypeptide(L)'
;MYKRFALFSMPPVVMTIVLLGSLTLLSFYYEKLLINSTNERLKQVADVAAMVFRKEVNHEEGAHAHDEHAHEEASINDDEAFLDALIADEEGIASPPIDESETHYQDTVNFDALIDQIASTTGSRITLIDQNGAVLGDSTLAELDLLSMDNHAERPEFIGALETGLGRHERYSNTLNEDMLYLAVKAYITDHYGITSPYIIRAALPRTMITNQMLQIWMWVSLISFVGIACVIAITIFFNQMMDR
;
A
#
# COMPACT_ATOMS: atom_id res chain seq x y z
N MET A 1 32.91 -12.90 61.91
CA MET A 1 31.89 -13.77 61.29
C MET A 1 31.34 -13.10 60.02
N TYR A 2 32.19 -12.87 59.00
CA TYR A 2 31.73 -12.37 57.69
C TYR A 2 31.58 -13.58 56.77
N LYS A 3 30.36 -14.13 56.70
CA LYS A 3 30.01 -15.05 55.62
C LYS A 3 30.05 -14.26 54.33
N ARG A 4 31.04 -14.59 53.49
CA ARG A 4 31.18 -14.13 52.12
C ARG A 4 29.85 -14.29 51.41
N PHE A 5 29.19 -13.19 51.09
CA PHE A 5 28.15 -13.14 50.08
C PHE A 5 28.84 -13.49 48.76
N ALA A 6 28.87 -14.77 48.41
CA ALA A 6 29.23 -15.24 47.09
C ALA A 6 28.08 -14.87 46.13
N LEU A 7 27.87 -13.57 45.93
CA LEU A 7 26.99 -13.05 44.91
C LEU A 7 27.76 -13.14 43.60
N PHE A 8 27.69 -14.32 42.96
CA PHE A 8 28.00 -14.59 41.55
C PHE A 8 28.96 -13.55 40.89
N SER A 9 30.24 -13.55 41.29
CA SER A 9 31.24 -12.70 40.62
C SER A 9 31.61 -13.37 39.30
N MET A 10 30.73 -13.22 38.30
CA MET A 10 31.12 -13.54 36.93
C MET A 10 32.29 -12.62 36.54
N PRO A 11 33.32 -13.13 35.85
CA PRO A 11 34.38 -12.29 35.31
C PRO A 11 33.77 -11.14 34.49
N PRO A 12 34.29 -9.90 34.58
CA PRO A 12 33.72 -8.74 33.88
C PRO A 12 33.49 -9.00 32.38
N VAL A 13 34.36 -9.78 31.74
CA VAL A 13 34.26 -10.19 30.34
C VAL A 13 32.98 -10.98 30.07
N VAL A 14 32.62 -11.93 30.94
CA VAL A 14 31.39 -12.73 30.81
C VAL A 14 30.16 -11.84 30.94
N MET A 15 30.18 -10.89 31.88
CA MET A 15 29.09 -9.92 32.05
C MET A 15 28.90 -9.04 30.81
N THR A 16 29.99 -8.55 30.20
CA THR A 16 29.90 -7.76 28.97
C THR A 16 29.34 -8.54 27.79
N ILE A 17 29.73 -9.81 27.63
CA ILE A 17 29.22 -10.67 26.56
C ILE A 17 27.72 -10.93 26.74
N VAL A 18 27.27 -11.21 27.98
CA VAL A 18 25.85 -11.43 28.30
C VAL A 18 25.03 -10.17 28.03
N LEU A 19 25.51 -8.99 28.44
CA LEU A 19 24.82 -7.73 28.21
C LEU A 19 24.72 -7.42 26.71
N LEU A 20 25.83 -7.53 25.97
CA LEU A 20 25.83 -7.28 24.53
C LEU A 20 24.91 -8.26 23.79
N GLY A 21 24.96 -9.55 24.15
CA GLY A 21 24.07 -10.58 23.62
C GLY A 21 22.60 -10.26 23.89
N SER A 22 22.25 -9.89 25.12
CA SER A 22 20.87 -9.51 25.48
C SER A 22 20.39 -8.30 24.68
N LEU A 23 21.26 -7.33 24.44
CA LEU A 23 20.95 -6.12 23.70
C LEU A 23 20.74 -6.39 22.20
N THR A 24 21.55 -7.29 21.62
CA THR A 24 21.36 -7.74 20.24
C THR A 24 20.06 -8.53 20.06
N LEU A 25 19.71 -9.42 20.99
CA LEU A 25 18.44 -10.15 20.97
C LEU A 25 17.25 -9.20 21.10
N LEU A 26 17.34 -8.21 21.99
CA LEU A 26 16.31 -7.20 22.17
C LEU A 26 16.11 -6.38 20.88
N SER A 27 17.21 -5.96 20.23
CA SER A 27 17.16 -5.27 18.94
C SER A 27 16.44 -6.09 17.88
N PHE A 28 16.81 -7.37 17.73
CA PHE A 28 16.20 -8.25 16.74
C PHE A 28 14.71 -8.49 17.01
N TYR A 29 14.34 -8.68 18.28
CA TYR A 29 12.95 -8.81 18.68
C TYR A 29 12.15 -7.54 18.34
N TYR A 30 12.71 -6.37 18.63
CA TYR A 30 12.05 -5.10 18.37
C TYR A 30 11.89 -4.82 16.88
N GLU A 31 12.90 -5.19 16.07
CA GLU A 31 12.82 -5.06 14.62
C GLU A 31 11.68 -5.89 14.05
N LYS A 32 11.56 -7.15 14.48
CA LYS A 32 10.43 -8.00 14.11
C LYS A 32 9.09 -7.43 14.55
N LEU A 33 9.03 -6.83 15.74
CA LEU A 33 7.81 -6.21 16.24
C LEU A 33 7.38 -5.04 15.36
N LEU A 34 8.31 -4.17 14.99
CA LEU A 34 8.05 -3.04 14.08
C LEU A 34 7.63 -3.52 12.69
N ILE A 35 8.33 -4.48 12.11
CA ILE A 35 7.97 -5.06 10.80
C ILE A 35 6.56 -5.65 10.86
N ASN A 36 6.23 -6.39 11.90
CA ASN A 36 4.90 -6.97 12.05
C ASN A 36 3.83 -5.88 12.19
N SER A 37 4.08 -4.84 12.97
CA SER A 37 3.16 -3.71 13.10
C SER A 37 2.98 -2.95 11.77
N THR A 38 4.05 -2.74 11.02
CA THR A 38 3.98 -2.11 9.69
C THR A 38 3.21 -2.96 8.70
N ASN A 39 3.37 -4.29 8.72
CA ASN A 39 2.57 -5.20 7.90
C ASN A 39 1.08 -5.12 8.23
N GLU A 40 0.71 -5.06 9.51
CA GLU A 40 -0.70 -4.89 9.90
C GLU A 40 -1.27 -3.54 9.41
N ARG A 41 -0.48 -2.47 9.47
CA ARG A 41 -0.87 -1.16 8.92
C ARG A 41 -1.04 -1.21 7.40
N LEU A 42 -0.09 -1.81 6.69
CA LEU A 42 -0.17 -1.99 5.24
C LEU A 42 -1.41 -2.80 4.85
N LYS A 43 -1.73 -3.85 5.62
CA LYS A 43 -2.94 -4.64 5.43
C LYS A 43 -4.20 -3.78 5.58
N GLN A 44 -4.30 -2.99 6.64
CA GLN A 44 -5.43 -2.09 6.86
C GLN A 44 -5.58 -1.08 5.71
N VAL A 45 -4.48 -0.49 5.26
CA VAL A 45 -4.48 0.42 4.10
C VAL A 45 -4.98 -0.28 2.84
N ALA A 46 -4.46 -1.47 2.55
CA ALA A 46 -4.85 -2.24 1.38
C ALA A 46 -6.33 -2.71 1.44
N ASP A 47 -6.81 -3.12 2.62
CA ASP A 47 -8.22 -3.49 2.85
C ASP A 47 -9.17 -2.28 2.69
N VAL A 48 -8.77 -1.10 3.20
CA VAL A 48 -9.55 0.13 3.03
C VAL A 48 -9.57 0.54 1.57
N ALA A 49 -8.42 0.46 0.89
CA ALA A 49 -8.35 0.70 -0.55
C ALA A 49 -9.31 -0.23 -1.30
N ALA A 50 -9.28 -1.54 -1.00
CA ALA A 50 -10.19 -2.52 -1.58
C ALA A 50 -11.66 -2.21 -1.36
N MET A 51 -12.01 -1.74 -0.16
CA MET A 51 -13.36 -1.30 0.17
C MET A 51 -13.76 -0.07 -0.64
N VAL A 52 -12.87 0.90 -0.77
CA VAL A 52 -13.10 2.14 -1.52
C VAL A 52 -13.30 1.84 -3.02
N PHE A 53 -12.42 1.03 -3.63
CA PHE A 53 -12.60 0.60 -5.03
C PHE A 53 -13.91 -0.13 -5.25
N ARG A 54 -14.26 -1.07 -4.36
CA ARG A 54 -15.55 -1.77 -4.46
C ARG A 54 -16.72 -0.80 -4.37
N LYS A 55 -16.66 0.18 -3.47
CA LYS A 55 -17.74 1.14 -3.28
C LYS A 55 -17.89 2.03 -4.52
N GLU A 56 -16.80 2.58 -5.03
CA GLU A 56 -16.86 3.54 -6.14
C GLU A 56 -17.36 2.87 -7.42
N VAL A 57 -16.81 1.71 -7.77
CA VAL A 57 -17.21 0.97 -8.98
C VAL A 57 -18.67 0.50 -8.88
N ASN A 58 -19.11 0.02 -7.72
CA ASN A 58 -20.50 -0.41 -7.54
C ASN A 58 -21.50 0.76 -7.41
N HIS A 59 -21.05 1.97 -7.06
CA HIS A 59 -21.94 3.13 -6.90
C HIS A 59 -22.36 3.72 -8.26
N GLU A 60 -21.53 3.57 -9.29
CA GLU A 60 -21.90 3.93 -10.67
C GLU A 60 -23.05 3.05 -11.20
N GLU A 61 -23.05 1.73 -10.95
CA GLU A 61 -24.16 0.84 -11.33
C GLU A 61 -25.50 1.24 -10.70
N GLY A 62 -25.49 1.65 -9.42
CA GLY A 62 -26.70 2.09 -8.71
C GLY A 62 -27.29 3.40 -9.22
N ALA A 63 -26.47 4.26 -9.85
CA ALA A 63 -26.91 5.50 -10.47
C ALA A 63 -27.48 5.27 -11.88
N HIS A 64 -26.92 4.34 -12.65
CA HIS A 64 -27.40 4.03 -14.00
C HIS A 64 -28.65 3.14 -14.03
N ALA A 65 -28.87 2.29 -13.02
CA ALA A 65 -30.08 1.44 -12.92
C ALA A 65 -31.39 2.21 -12.65
N HIS A 66 -31.33 3.54 -12.45
CA HIS A 66 -32.52 4.39 -12.28
C HIS A 66 -32.99 5.10 -13.57
N ASP A 67 -32.18 5.13 -14.63
CA ASP A 67 -32.57 5.79 -15.90
C ASP A 67 -33.07 4.82 -16.98
N GLU A 68 -32.84 3.50 -16.86
CA GLU A 68 -33.29 2.52 -17.87
C GLU A 68 -34.80 2.23 -17.86
N HIS A 69 -35.58 2.78 -16.92
CA HIS A 69 -37.04 2.57 -16.87
C HIS A 69 -37.87 3.77 -17.37
N ALA A 70 -37.26 4.80 -17.96
CA ALA A 70 -37.99 6.00 -18.41
C ALA A 70 -38.27 6.07 -19.92
N HIS A 71 -37.88 5.06 -20.72
CA HIS A 71 -38.15 5.04 -22.16
C HIS A 71 -38.78 3.74 -22.64
N GLU A 72 -39.90 3.36 -22.05
CA GLU A 72 -40.81 2.39 -22.66
C GLU A 72 -42.25 2.85 -22.51
N GLU A 73 -42.62 3.85 -23.32
CA GLU A 73 -43.97 4.04 -23.87
C GLU A 73 -43.99 5.25 -24.83
N ALA A 74 -43.72 5.01 -26.11
CA ALA A 74 -44.26 5.79 -27.22
C ALA A 74 -44.07 5.03 -28.54
N SER A 75 -44.97 4.10 -28.85
CA SER A 75 -45.18 3.68 -30.23
C SER A 75 -45.86 4.82 -30.99
N ILE A 76 -45.40 5.18 -32.18
CA ILE A 76 -46.25 5.51 -33.34
C ILE A 76 -45.41 5.28 -34.59
N ASN A 77 -46.00 4.49 -35.49
CA ASN A 77 -45.63 4.19 -36.89
C ASN A 77 -44.87 5.33 -37.60
N ASP A 78 -43.88 4.98 -38.45
CA ASP A 78 -43.62 5.60 -39.77
C ASP A 78 -42.46 4.87 -40.50
N ASP A 79 -42.68 3.61 -40.90
CA ASP A 79 -41.72 2.82 -41.69
C ASP A 79 -41.87 2.97 -43.23
N GLU A 80 -42.72 3.88 -43.73
CA GLU A 80 -42.93 4.04 -45.19
C GLU A 80 -42.58 5.42 -45.77
N ALA A 81 -41.89 6.30 -45.02
CA ALA A 81 -41.47 7.61 -45.56
C ALA A 81 -39.98 7.68 -45.96
N PHE A 82 -39.15 6.71 -45.57
CA PHE A 82 -37.70 6.77 -45.78
C PHE A 82 -37.23 6.18 -47.12
N LEU A 83 -37.99 5.25 -47.69
CA LEU A 83 -37.62 4.56 -48.94
C LEU A 83 -37.98 5.33 -50.21
N ASP A 84 -38.88 6.31 -50.15
CA ASP A 84 -39.25 7.15 -51.30
C ASP A 84 -38.31 8.36 -51.50
N ALA A 85 -37.50 8.70 -50.49
CA ALA A 85 -36.52 9.80 -50.59
C ALA A 85 -35.16 9.37 -51.16
N LEU A 86 -34.92 8.07 -51.38
CA LEU A 86 -33.63 7.54 -51.82
C LEU A 86 -33.50 7.40 -53.35
N ILE A 87 -34.54 7.75 -54.11
CA ILE A 87 -34.52 7.68 -55.59
C ILE A 87 -35.05 8.99 -56.18
N ALA A 88 -34.33 10.10 -55.97
CA ALA A 88 -34.40 11.25 -56.87
C ALA A 88 -33.14 12.13 -56.73
N ASP A 89 -32.54 12.40 -57.89
CA ASP A 89 -31.52 13.41 -58.18
C ASP A 89 -30.07 13.20 -57.69
N GLU A 90 -29.29 12.64 -58.63
CA GLU A 90 -27.97 13.17 -59.00
C GLU A 90 -28.00 14.70 -59.11
N GLU A 91 -27.29 15.42 -58.23
CA GLU A 91 -26.41 16.55 -58.61
C GLU A 91 -25.66 17.04 -57.36
N GLY A 92 -24.34 17.23 -57.52
CA GLY A 92 -23.42 17.39 -56.40
C GLY A 92 -23.62 18.64 -55.55
N ILE A 93 -23.52 18.48 -54.23
CA ILE A 93 -23.15 19.53 -53.28
C ILE A 93 -22.22 18.90 -52.22
N ALA A 94 -21.15 19.64 -51.91
CA ALA A 94 -20.02 19.30 -51.07
C ALA A 94 -20.30 18.42 -49.84
N SER A 95 -19.42 17.44 -49.60
CA SER A 95 -19.35 16.71 -48.33
C SER A 95 -19.29 17.70 -47.16
N PRO A 96 -20.15 17.57 -46.14
CA PRO A 96 -19.97 18.31 -44.90
C PRO A 96 -18.64 17.87 -44.25
N PRO A 97 -17.98 18.74 -43.47
CA PRO A 97 -16.77 18.37 -42.77
C PRO A 97 -17.08 17.22 -41.83
N ILE A 98 -16.31 16.14 -41.91
CA ILE A 98 -16.31 15.08 -40.92
C ILE A 98 -15.71 15.71 -39.65
N ASP A 99 -16.58 16.02 -38.70
CA ASP A 99 -16.18 16.43 -37.36
C ASP A 99 -15.64 15.18 -36.64
N GLU A 100 -14.32 15.07 -36.52
CA GLU A 100 -13.62 14.00 -35.77
C GLU A 100 -13.79 14.16 -34.26
N SER A 101 -14.99 14.50 -33.79
CA SER A 101 -15.34 14.53 -32.38
C SER A 101 -16.39 13.47 -32.05
N GLU A 102 -16.11 12.20 -32.36
CA GLU A 102 -16.69 11.12 -31.57
C GLU A 102 -15.97 11.10 -30.22
N THR A 103 -16.48 11.94 -29.31
CA THR A 103 -16.19 11.87 -27.89
C THR A 103 -16.63 10.50 -27.39
N HIS A 104 -15.65 9.59 -27.27
CA HIS A 104 -15.77 8.42 -26.41
C HIS A 104 -15.94 8.93 -24.97
N TYR A 105 -17.20 9.07 -24.56
CA TYR A 105 -17.60 9.50 -23.23
C TYR A 105 -17.20 8.40 -22.24
N GLN A 106 -16.00 8.55 -21.65
CA GLN A 106 -15.52 7.69 -20.58
C GLN A 106 -16.22 8.06 -19.26
N ASP A 107 -17.35 7.41 -19.00
CA ASP A 107 -17.82 7.12 -17.63
C ASP A 107 -17.07 5.88 -17.10
N THR A 108 -15.74 5.94 -17.11
CA THR A 108 -14.91 4.92 -16.46
C THR A 108 -14.35 5.54 -15.19
N VAL A 109 -14.64 4.94 -14.03
CA VAL A 109 -13.99 5.24 -12.75
C VAL A 109 -12.53 5.64 -12.99
N ASN A 110 -12.18 6.90 -12.68
CA ASN A 110 -10.81 7.37 -12.79
C ASN A 110 -9.99 6.72 -11.67
N PHE A 111 -9.51 5.51 -11.93
CA PHE A 111 -8.75 4.70 -10.97
C PHE A 111 -7.53 5.45 -10.46
N ASP A 112 -6.86 6.24 -11.31
CA ASP A 112 -5.69 7.02 -10.93
C ASP A 112 -6.02 8.07 -9.85
N ALA A 113 -7.09 8.87 -10.05
CA ALA A 113 -7.50 9.86 -9.06
C ALA A 113 -7.84 9.23 -7.69
N LEU A 114 -8.48 8.05 -7.71
CA LEU A 114 -8.83 7.31 -6.50
C LEU A 114 -7.59 6.73 -5.80
N ILE A 115 -6.67 6.15 -6.58
CA ILE A 115 -5.38 5.63 -6.13
C ILE A 115 -4.56 6.74 -5.45
N ASP A 116 -4.48 7.92 -6.07
CA ASP A 116 -3.76 9.08 -5.55
C ASP A 116 -4.37 9.63 -4.26
N GLN A 117 -5.70 9.66 -4.16
CA GLN A 117 -6.37 10.07 -2.93
C GLN A 117 -6.08 9.12 -1.77
N ILE A 118 -6.11 7.81 -2.01
CA ILE A 118 -5.79 6.81 -0.99
C ILE A 118 -4.30 6.92 -0.60
N ALA A 119 -3.41 7.07 -1.57
CA ALA A 119 -1.97 7.17 -1.32
C ALA A 119 -1.60 8.42 -0.52
N SER A 120 -2.15 9.58 -0.87
CA SER A 120 -1.93 10.84 -0.14
C SER A 120 -2.43 10.79 1.31
N THR A 121 -3.55 10.11 1.56
CA THR A 121 -4.12 9.96 2.91
C THR A 121 -3.32 8.97 3.77
N THR A 122 -2.81 7.90 3.16
CA THR A 122 -2.16 6.79 3.87
C THR A 122 -0.63 6.92 3.93
N GLY A 123 -0.05 7.82 3.13
CA GLY A 123 1.40 7.97 2.97
C GLY A 123 2.07 6.71 2.40
N SER A 124 1.30 5.84 1.74
CA SER A 124 1.75 4.56 1.19
C SER A 124 1.60 4.59 -0.33
N ARG A 125 2.52 3.97 -1.05
CA ARG A 125 2.34 3.76 -2.49
C ARG A 125 1.29 2.68 -2.70
N ILE A 126 0.26 2.98 -3.50
CA ILE A 126 -0.83 2.06 -3.83
C ILE A 126 -0.71 1.68 -5.31
N THR A 127 -0.84 0.39 -5.60
CA THR A 127 -0.85 -0.15 -6.97
C THR A 127 -2.08 -1.05 -7.14
N LEU A 128 -2.84 -0.86 -8.21
CA LEU A 128 -3.91 -1.76 -8.63
C LEU A 128 -3.39 -2.71 -9.69
N ILE A 129 -3.61 -4.02 -9.50
CA ILE A 129 -3.09 -5.07 -10.37
C ILE A 129 -4.24 -6.02 -10.73
N ASP A 130 -4.34 -6.40 -12.00
CA ASP A 130 -5.32 -7.38 -12.48
C ASP A 130 -4.96 -8.82 -12.07
N GLN A 131 -5.84 -9.76 -12.36
CA GLN A 131 -5.63 -11.19 -12.09
C GLN A 131 -4.46 -11.84 -12.86
N ASN A 132 -3.99 -11.20 -13.93
CA ASN A 132 -2.88 -11.64 -14.78
C ASN A 132 -1.56 -10.96 -14.40
N GLY A 133 -1.54 -10.11 -13.37
CA GLY A 133 -0.37 -9.37 -12.92
C GLY A 133 -0.10 -8.06 -13.67
N ALA A 134 -0.97 -7.64 -14.60
CA ALA A 134 -0.87 -6.35 -15.26
C ALA A 134 -1.22 -5.22 -14.28
N VAL A 135 -0.40 -4.17 -14.27
CA VAL A 135 -0.63 -2.99 -13.43
C VAL A 135 -1.63 -2.08 -14.14
N LEU A 136 -2.77 -1.83 -13.49
CA LEU A 136 -3.85 -0.99 -14.01
C LEU A 136 -3.79 0.45 -13.49
N GLY A 137 -3.06 0.68 -12.40
CA GLY A 137 -2.89 2.01 -11.81
C GLY A 137 -1.84 2.00 -10.71
N ASP A 138 -1.13 3.11 -10.53
CA ASP A 138 -0.10 3.26 -9.50
C ASP A 138 0.03 4.71 -9.02
N SER A 139 0.02 4.91 -7.70
CA SER A 139 -0.01 6.24 -7.08
C SER A 139 1.27 7.06 -7.21
N THR A 140 2.28 6.55 -7.91
CA THR A 140 3.57 7.22 -8.08
C THR A 140 3.99 7.37 -9.53
N LEU A 141 3.23 6.78 -10.46
CA LEU A 141 3.55 6.78 -11.89
C LEU A 141 2.39 7.41 -12.65
N ALA A 142 2.70 8.14 -13.70
CA ALA A 142 1.69 8.62 -14.63
C ALA A 142 1.20 7.47 -15.51
N GLU A 143 -0.02 7.56 -16.02
CA GLU A 143 -0.68 6.56 -16.87
C GLU A 143 0.21 6.09 -18.04
N LEU A 144 0.94 7.01 -18.67
CA LEU A 144 1.84 6.71 -19.79
C LEU A 144 3.04 5.83 -19.38
N ASP A 145 3.49 5.92 -18.13
CA ASP A 145 4.60 5.12 -17.60
C ASP A 145 4.12 3.73 -17.14
N LEU A 146 2.83 3.54 -16.85
CA LEU A 146 2.25 2.25 -16.47
C LEU A 146 2.40 1.22 -17.59
N LEU A 147 2.26 1.63 -18.84
CA LEU A 147 2.42 0.77 -20.02
C LEU A 147 3.84 0.19 -20.16
N SER A 148 4.82 0.84 -19.53
CA SER A 148 6.22 0.40 -19.52
C SER A 148 6.58 -0.46 -18.31
N MET A 149 5.65 -0.67 -17.36
CA MET A 149 5.91 -1.49 -16.18
C MET A 149 5.96 -2.98 -16.51
N ASP A 150 6.91 -3.67 -15.88
CA ASP A 150 6.95 -5.12 -15.87
C ASP A 150 5.67 -5.71 -15.24
N ASN A 151 5.19 -6.80 -15.81
CA ASN A 151 4.11 -7.59 -15.22
C ASN A 151 4.52 -8.09 -13.82
N HIS A 152 3.57 -8.08 -12.88
CA HIS A 152 3.77 -8.41 -11.48
C HIS A 152 3.36 -9.85 -11.09
N ALA A 153 2.95 -10.69 -12.04
CA ALA A 153 2.46 -12.05 -11.79
C ALA A 153 3.47 -12.95 -11.06
N GLU A 154 4.76 -12.76 -11.29
CA GLU A 154 5.83 -13.55 -10.67
C GLU A 154 6.22 -13.04 -9.27
N ARG A 155 5.64 -11.92 -8.82
CA ARG A 155 6.01 -11.33 -7.53
C ARG A 155 5.45 -12.18 -6.38
N PRO A 156 6.25 -12.52 -5.36
CA PRO A 156 5.78 -13.36 -4.25
C PRO A 156 4.59 -12.77 -3.50
N GLU A 157 4.51 -11.44 -3.36
CA GLU A 157 3.34 -10.79 -2.78
C GLU A 157 2.08 -10.93 -3.64
N PHE A 158 2.21 -10.93 -4.98
CA PHE A 158 1.09 -11.14 -5.88
C PHE A 158 0.59 -12.58 -5.80
N ILE A 159 1.49 -13.55 -5.91
CA ILE A 159 1.17 -14.99 -5.83
C ILE A 159 0.48 -15.31 -4.50
N GLY A 160 1.05 -14.84 -3.37
CA GLY A 160 0.45 -15.06 -2.05
C GLY A 160 -0.95 -14.44 -1.92
N ALA A 161 -1.16 -13.24 -2.47
CA ALA A 161 -2.47 -12.60 -2.47
C ALA A 161 -3.48 -13.36 -3.32
N LEU A 162 -3.08 -13.85 -4.48
CA LEU A 162 -3.94 -14.62 -5.37
C LEU A 162 -4.37 -15.95 -4.73
N GLU A 163 -3.43 -16.69 -4.14
CA GLU A 163 -3.65 -18.01 -3.54
C GLU A 163 -4.40 -17.95 -2.20
N THR A 164 -3.99 -17.06 -1.30
CA THR A 164 -4.45 -17.06 0.10
C THR A 164 -5.28 -15.83 0.49
N GLY A 165 -5.37 -14.84 -0.40
CA GLY A 165 -6.01 -13.55 -0.15
C GLY A 165 -5.06 -12.48 0.40
N LEU A 166 -3.86 -12.86 0.86
CA LEU A 166 -2.84 -11.95 1.38
C LEU A 166 -1.44 -12.41 0.98
N GLY A 167 -0.62 -11.52 0.42
CA GLY A 167 0.79 -11.77 0.15
C GLY A 167 1.66 -10.64 0.68
N ARG A 168 2.90 -10.97 1.03
CA ARG A 168 3.88 -10.00 1.52
C ARG A 168 5.29 -10.38 1.10
N HIS A 169 6.09 -9.38 0.77
CA HIS A 169 7.47 -9.58 0.40
C HIS A 169 8.31 -8.36 0.76
N GLU A 170 9.48 -8.59 1.33
CA GLU A 170 10.50 -7.57 1.55
C GLU A 170 11.50 -7.66 0.40
N ARG A 171 11.70 -6.57 -0.34
CA ARG A 171 12.71 -6.52 -1.39
C ARG A 171 13.33 -5.15 -1.48
N TYR A 172 14.55 -5.14 -2.01
CA TYR A 172 15.19 -3.92 -2.43
C TYR A 172 14.48 -3.32 -3.65
N SER A 173 14.20 -2.02 -3.61
CA SER A 173 13.67 -1.27 -4.75
C SER A 173 14.82 -0.61 -5.49
N ASN A 174 15.11 -1.06 -6.71
CA ASN A 174 16.18 -0.49 -7.55
C ASN A 174 15.91 0.97 -7.94
N THR A 175 14.64 1.36 -8.09
CA THR A 175 14.28 2.74 -8.47
C THR A 175 14.39 3.72 -7.30
N LEU A 176 14.10 3.27 -6.08
CA LEU A 176 14.18 4.09 -4.86
C LEU A 176 15.50 3.90 -4.10
N ASN A 177 16.31 2.92 -4.50
CA ASN A 177 17.60 2.56 -3.91
C ASN A 177 17.52 2.25 -2.40
N GLU A 178 16.40 1.67 -1.95
CA GLU A 178 16.14 1.32 -0.55
C GLU A 178 15.32 0.03 -0.40
N ASP A 179 15.41 -0.61 0.78
CA ASP A 179 14.57 -1.74 1.14
C ASP A 179 13.12 -1.29 1.32
N MET A 180 12.19 -2.03 0.71
CA MET A 180 10.77 -1.75 0.72
C MET A 180 9.98 -2.97 1.23
N LEU A 181 8.95 -2.69 2.02
CA LEU A 181 7.95 -3.68 2.42
C LEU A 181 6.76 -3.61 1.47
N TYR A 182 6.45 -4.72 0.81
CA TYR A 182 5.31 -4.87 -0.07
C TYR A 182 4.29 -5.80 0.56
N LEU A 183 3.03 -5.39 0.52
CA LEU A 183 1.89 -6.19 0.94
C LEU A 183 0.80 -6.08 -0.11
N ALA A 184 0.19 -7.20 -0.45
CA ALA A 184 -0.88 -7.28 -1.43
C ALA A 184 -2.09 -8.02 -0.84
N VAL A 185 -3.28 -7.52 -1.09
CA VAL A 185 -4.56 -8.13 -0.72
C VAL A 185 -5.38 -8.40 -1.97
N LYS A 186 -6.13 -9.51 -1.97
CA LYS A 186 -7.07 -9.81 -3.05
C LYS A 186 -8.43 -9.19 -2.75
N ALA A 187 -8.95 -8.44 -3.71
CA ALA A 187 -10.28 -7.86 -3.70
C ALA A 187 -11.08 -8.42 -4.87
N TYR A 188 -12.39 -8.53 -4.70
CA TYR A 188 -13.32 -8.78 -5.80
C TYR A 188 -14.01 -7.47 -6.13
N ILE A 189 -13.90 -7.07 -7.40
CA ILE A 189 -14.52 -5.85 -7.95
C ILE A 189 -15.43 -6.32 -9.09
N THR A 190 -16.65 -5.82 -9.09
CA THR A 190 -17.62 -6.04 -10.17
C THR A 190 -17.48 -4.90 -11.14
N ASP A 191 -17.26 -5.19 -12.42
CA ASP A 191 -17.22 -4.15 -13.46
C ASP A 191 -18.64 -3.72 -13.89
N HIS A 192 -18.71 -2.72 -14.77
CA HIS A 192 -19.98 -2.21 -15.33
C HIS A 192 -20.81 -3.28 -16.07
N TYR A 193 -20.21 -4.41 -16.46
CA TYR A 193 -20.91 -5.52 -17.10
C TYR A 193 -21.44 -6.55 -16.09
N GLY A 194 -21.37 -6.26 -14.78
CA GLY A 194 -21.77 -7.18 -13.72
C GLY A 194 -20.79 -8.34 -13.52
N ILE A 195 -19.59 -8.29 -14.11
CA ILE A 195 -18.59 -9.36 -14.01
C ILE A 195 -17.72 -9.10 -12.78
N THR A 196 -17.88 -9.95 -11.76
CA THR A 196 -17.00 -9.94 -10.58
C THR A 196 -15.67 -10.62 -10.89
N SER A 197 -14.60 -9.84 -10.97
CA SER A 197 -13.23 -10.33 -11.21
C SER A 197 -12.33 -10.11 -9.99
N PRO A 198 -11.31 -10.98 -9.77
CA PRO A 198 -10.32 -10.77 -8.73
C PRO A 198 -9.29 -9.71 -9.16
N TYR A 199 -9.05 -8.76 -8.29
CA TYR A 199 -8.00 -7.75 -8.40
C TYR A 199 -7.07 -7.82 -7.19
N ILE A 200 -5.81 -7.46 -7.39
CA ILE A 200 -4.81 -7.40 -6.34
C ILE A 200 -4.47 -5.95 -6.05
N ILE A 201 -4.69 -5.53 -4.81
CA ILE A 201 -4.32 -4.19 -4.35
C ILE A 201 -3.06 -4.31 -3.54
N ARG A 202 -2.01 -3.64 -4.00
CA ARG A 202 -0.70 -3.66 -3.35
C ARG A 202 -0.42 -2.32 -2.69
N ALA A 203 0.00 -2.37 -1.43
CA ALA A 203 0.53 -1.25 -0.69
C ALA A 203 2.04 -1.44 -0.45
N ALA A 204 2.82 -0.36 -0.58
CA ALA A 204 4.26 -0.40 -0.36
C ALA A 204 4.74 0.77 0.52
N LEU A 205 5.67 0.46 1.43
CA LEU A 205 6.30 1.44 2.32
C LEU A 205 7.83 1.26 2.38
N PRO A 206 8.60 2.36 2.45
CA PRO A 206 10.01 2.32 2.75
C PRO A 206 10.32 1.68 4.10
N ARG A 207 11.28 0.73 4.12
CA ARG A 207 11.82 0.17 5.37
C ARG A 207 12.55 1.23 6.19
N THR A 208 12.94 2.35 5.58
CA THR A 208 13.53 3.50 6.28
C THR A 208 12.62 4.03 7.39
N MET A 209 11.30 3.88 7.27
CA MET A 209 10.36 4.20 8.35
C MET A 209 10.58 3.34 9.61
N ILE A 210 11.01 2.09 9.45
CA ILE A 210 11.33 1.17 10.55
C ILE A 210 12.71 1.50 11.12
N THR A 211 13.70 1.74 10.27
CA THR A 211 15.08 2.04 10.72
C THR A 211 15.15 3.35 11.49
N ASN A 212 14.38 4.37 11.10
CA ASN A 212 14.33 5.65 11.81
C ASN A 212 13.71 5.51 13.22
N GLN A 213 12.63 4.73 13.35
CA GLN A 213 12.04 4.40 14.65
C GLN A 213 13.03 3.62 15.52
N MET A 214 13.75 2.67 14.92
CA MET A 214 14.80 1.92 15.60
C MET A 214 15.92 2.84 16.13
N LEU A 215 16.40 3.79 15.31
CA LEU A 215 17.44 4.75 15.70
C LEU A 215 17.01 5.59 16.91
N GLN A 216 15.77 6.09 16.91
CA GLN A 216 15.25 6.88 18.02
C GLN A 216 15.26 6.09 19.34
N ILE A 217 14.91 4.80 19.30
CA ILE A 217 14.93 3.94 20.47
C ILE A 217 16.35 3.69 20.94
N TRP A 218 17.30 3.48 20.03
CA TRP A 218 18.71 3.37 20.38
C TRP A 218 19.24 4.63 21.05
N MET A 219 18.83 5.81 20.62
CA MET A 219 19.17 7.06 21.28
C MET A 219 18.65 7.09 22.73
N TRP A 220 17.40 6.67 22.96
CA TRP A 220 16.83 6.60 24.31
C TRP A 220 17.51 5.54 25.18
N VAL A 221 17.76 4.34 24.66
CA VAL A 221 18.50 3.27 25.36
C VAL A 221 19.89 3.75 25.73
N SER A 222 20.59 4.44 24.82
CA SER A 222 21.90 5.03 25.07
C SER A 222 21.84 6.11 26.16
N LEU A 223 20.85 6.99 26.11
CA LEU A 223 20.68 8.06 27.10
C LEU A 223 20.41 7.48 28.50
N ILE A 224 19.48 6.53 28.62
CA ILE A 224 19.14 5.88 29.89
C ILE A 224 20.35 5.12 30.45
N SER A 225 21.09 4.41 29.58
CA SER A 225 22.31 3.71 29.98
C SER A 225 23.37 4.67 30.49
N PHE A 226 23.58 5.80 29.81
CA PHE A 226 24.52 6.83 30.20
C PHE A 226 24.18 7.44 31.57
N VAL A 227 22.91 7.80 31.78
CA VAL A 227 22.42 8.33 33.07
C VAL A 227 22.58 7.29 34.17
N GLY A 228 22.25 6.02 33.91
CA GLY A 228 22.43 4.93 34.87
C GLY A 228 23.88 4.77 35.33
N ILE A 229 24.83 4.77 34.40
CA ILE A 229 26.26 4.68 34.70
C ILE A 229 26.72 5.90 35.51
N ALA A 230 26.31 7.11 35.11
CA ALA A 230 26.65 8.34 35.83
C ALA A 230 26.14 8.33 37.28
N CYS A 231 24.93 7.84 37.52
CA CYS A 231 24.37 7.68 38.86
C CYS A 231 25.18 6.70 39.72
N VAL A 232 25.58 5.55 39.18
CA VAL A 232 26.40 4.57 39.91
C VAL A 232 27.75 5.18 40.30
N ILE A 233 28.39 5.92 39.39
CA ILE A 233 29.65 6.61 39.66
C ILE A 233 29.47 7.67 40.75
N ALA A 234 28.43 8.51 40.65
CA ALA A 234 28.14 9.56 41.63
C ALA A 234 27.88 8.98 43.03
N ILE A 235 27.08 7.91 43.12
CA ILE A 235 26.81 7.20 44.38
C ILE A 235 28.11 6.65 44.97
N THR A 236 28.95 6.01 44.14
CA THR A 236 30.23 5.45 44.58
C THR A 236 31.16 6.54 45.15
N ILE A 237 31.26 7.68 44.45
CA ILE A 237 32.07 8.83 44.92
C ILE A 237 31.52 9.38 46.25
N PHE A 238 30.20 9.54 46.36
CA PHE A 238 29.56 10.03 47.58
C PHE A 238 29.81 9.13 48.79
N PHE A 239 29.65 7.81 48.63
CA PHE A 239 29.93 6.84 49.70
C PHE A 239 31.39 6.85 50.13
N ASN A 240 32.33 6.93 49.18
CA ASN A 240 33.77 7.01 49.50
C ASN A 240 34.07 8.28 50.32
N GLN A 241 33.55 9.44 49.90
CA GLN A 241 33.74 10.70 50.65
C GLN A 241 33.12 10.68 52.05
N MET A 242 32.03 9.93 52.23
CA MET A 242 31.38 9.78 53.53
C MET A 242 32.17 8.85 54.48
N MET A 243 32.78 7.78 53.97
CA MET A 243 33.60 6.87 54.79
C MET A 243 34.95 7.47 55.19
N ASP A 244 35.50 8.37 54.37
CA ASP A 244 36.76 9.06 54.66
C ASP A 244 36.63 10.15 55.74
N ARG A 245 35.41 10.50 56.18
CA ARG A 245 35.11 11.46 57.26
C ARG A 245 34.80 10.77 58.57
#